data_AF-A0A7J8XSH1-F1
#
_entry.id   AF-A0A7J8XSH1-F1
#
_cell.length_a   1.000
_cell.length_b   1.000
_cell.length_c   1.000
_cell.angle_alpha   90.00
_cell.angle_beta   90.00
_cell.angle_gamma   90.00
#
_symmetry.space_group_name_H-M   'P 1'
#
loop_
_entity.id
_entity.type
_entity.pdbx_description
1 polymer ?
#
loop_
_entity_poly.entity_id
_entity_poly.type
_entity_poly.pdbx_seq_one_letter_code
_entity_poly.pdbx_strand_id
1 'polypeptide(L)'
;MYAQNAASVNEFLGHSWNKRAGNYTNFSLGEALLRARSYFPESYWYWIGVGALLGYTVLLNILFTFFLANLNPLGKQQAVFSKEELKERDNRRKGENVTELRHYLQYSSSVNGKYFKHRGMVLPFQPLSMTFSNINYFVEIPVELKQQGITEDRLQLLVDVTGAFRPSVLTALVGVSGAGKTTLMDVLAGRKTGGVIEGSINISGYPKRQETFARISGYCEQNDIHSPCLTVLESLLFSAWLRLPSDVDLEIQRAFVEEVMELVELTPLSGALVGLPGVDGLSTEQRKRLTIAAELVANPSIVFMDEPTTGLDARSAAIVMRTVRNIVNTGRTIVCTIHQPSIDIFESFDELLFMKRGGELIYAGPLGPSSSELIKYFEAVEGVPKIRPGYNPAAWMLEVTSTAEENRLGLDFADIYRRSNLFQRNRELVENLSKPSSNSKELNFPSKYSQSFFEQFLTCLWKQNLSYWRNPQYTAVKFFYTIVISLMLGTICWKFGSQRESQQDLFNAMGSMYAAVLFIGITNATAVQPVVSIERFVSYRERAAGMYSGLA
;
A
#
# COMPACT_ATOMS: atom_id res chain seq x y z
N MET A 1 46.09 -5.19 -4.74
CA MET A 1 47.56 -5.30 -4.85
C MET A 1 48.18 -4.19 -5.70
N TYR A 2 47.86 -4.07 -6.99
CA TYR A 2 48.42 -3.01 -7.87
C TYR A 2 48.10 -1.57 -7.40
N ALA A 3 46.84 -1.28 -7.06
CA ALA A 3 46.44 0.04 -6.56
C ALA A 3 47.09 0.39 -5.21
N GLN A 4 47.21 -0.61 -4.31
CA GLN A 4 47.84 -0.45 -3.01
C GLN A 4 49.34 -0.21 -3.13
N ASN A 5 50.03 -0.93 -4.02
CA ASN A 5 51.44 -0.66 -4.31
C ASN A 5 51.63 0.71 -4.96
N ALA A 6 50.80 1.09 -5.93
CA ALA A 6 50.90 2.38 -6.59
C ALA A 6 50.66 3.55 -5.61
N ALA A 7 49.69 3.43 -4.70
CA ALA A 7 49.43 4.42 -3.66
C ALA A 7 50.59 4.51 -2.65
N SER A 8 51.06 3.37 -2.14
CA SER A 8 52.19 3.32 -1.21
C SER A 8 53.48 3.85 -1.83
N VAL A 9 53.78 3.52 -3.09
CA VAL A 9 54.96 4.02 -3.81
C VAL A 9 54.87 5.54 -4.02
N ASN A 10 53.69 6.06 -4.37
CA ASN A 10 53.47 7.50 -4.52
C ASN A 10 53.65 8.28 -3.20
N GLU A 11 53.17 7.72 -2.09
CA GLU A 11 53.25 8.36 -0.77
C GLU A 11 54.66 8.26 -0.16
N PHE A 12 55.25 7.06 -0.16
CA PHE A 12 56.51 6.79 0.53
C PHE A 12 57.76 7.13 -0.28
N LEU A 13 57.67 7.37 -1.59
CA LEU A 13 58.75 8.01 -2.37
C LEU A 13 58.64 9.55 -2.39
N GLY A 14 57.66 10.13 -1.69
CA GLY A 14 57.48 11.57 -1.60
C GLY A 14 58.61 12.27 -0.82
N HIS A 15 58.73 13.59 -1.04
CA HIS A 15 59.79 14.41 -0.44
C HIS A 15 59.84 14.35 1.11
N SER A 16 58.71 14.13 1.77
CA SER A 16 58.60 14.00 3.23
C SER A 16 59.28 12.75 3.80
N TRP A 17 59.36 11.68 3.01
CA TRP A 17 59.92 10.37 3.39
C TRP A 17 61.36 10.15 2.89
N ASN A 18 61.92 11.13 2.18
CA ASN A 18 63.30 11.13 1.68
C ASN A 18 64.31 11.55 2.76
N LYS A 19 64.25 10.89 3.93
CA LYS A 19 65.24 11.03 5.02
C LYS A 19 66.08 9.75 5.09
N ARG A 20 67.33 9.80 5.55
CA ARG A 20 68.17 8.59 5.63
C ARG A 20 67.66 7.63 6.71
N ALA A 21 67.56 6.34 6.37
CA ALA A 21 67.20 5.28 7.31
C ALA A 21 68.43 4.85 8.14
N GLY A 22 68.79 5.66 9.15
CA GLY A 22 69.93 5.39 10.04
C GLY A 22 71.30 5.50 9.38
N ASN A 23 72.37 5.30 10.17
CA ASN A 23 73.75 5.58 9.76
C ASN A 23 74.42 4.50 8.89
N TYR A 24 73.77 3.34 8.69
CA TYR A 24 74.38 2.16 8.05
C TYR A 24 73.63 1.61 6.83
N THR A 25 72.63 2.33 6.30
CA THR A 25 71.93 1.91 5.07
C THR A 25 71.90 3.02 4.02
N ASN A 26 72.04 2.66 2.75
CA ASN A 26 71.99 3.58 1.61
C ASN A 26 70.55 3.90 1.16
N PHE A 27 69.53 3.46 1.90
CA PHE A 27 68.13 3.58 1.52
C PHE A 27 67.47 4.81 2.15
N SER A 28 66.51 5.39 1.45
CA SER A 28 65.61 6.39 2.04
C SER A 28 64.68 5.72 3.07
N LEU A 29 64.20 6.48 4.05
CA LEU A 29 63.29 6.01 5.10
C LEU A 29 62.02 5.42 4.50
N GLY A 30 61.49 6.05 3.44
CA GLY A 30 60.37 5.52 2.68
C GLY A 30 60.68 4.21 1.97
N GLU A 31 61.84 4.07 1.33
CA GLU A 31 62.26 2.83 0.68
C GLU A 31 62.48 1.70 1.70
N ALA A 32 63.07 2.01 2.86
CA ALA A 32 63.24 1.06 3.95
C ALA A 32 61.87 0.58 4.50
N LEU A 33 60.89 1.47 4.60
CA LEU A 33 59.53 1.13 5.03
C LEU A 33 58.79 0.26 4.01
N LEU A 34 58.89 0.59 2.71
CA LEU A 34 58.29 -0.20 1.63
C LEU A 34 58.86 -1.62 1.62
N ARG A 35 60.18 -1.77 1.72
CA ARG A 35 60.84 -3.09 1.80
C ARG A 35 60.50 -3.83 3.10
N ALA A 36 60.41 -3.14 4.23
CA ALA A 36 60.01 -3.74 5.52
C ALA A 36 58.56 -4.25 5.51
N ARG A 37 57.70 -3.67 4.68
CA ARG A 37 56.31 -4.09 4.48
C ARG A 37 56.11 -5.02 3.27
N SER A 38 57.20 -5.52 2.68
CA SER A 38 57.19 -6.39 1.49
C SER A 38 56.53 -5.78 0.24
N TYR A 39 56.56 -4.45 0.12
CA TYR A 39 56.11 -3.74 -1.07
C TYR A 39 57.26 -3.45 -2.03
N PHE A 40 56.95 -3.40 -3.33
CA PHE A 40 57.91 -3.12 -4.38
C PHE A 40 58.24 -1.61 -4.40
N PRO A 41 59.52 -1.21 -4.20
CA PRO A 41 59.89 0.20 -4.05
C PRO A 41 60.09 0.93 -5.38
N GLU A 42 60.00 0.26 -6.54
CA GLU A 42 60.33 0.87 -7.82
C GLU A 42 59.24 1.84 -8.30
N SER A 43 59.65 3.03 -8.75
CA SER A 43 58.75 4.13 -9.14
C SER A 43 57.82 3.80 -10.33
N TYR A 44 58.17 2.82 -11.17
CA TYR A 44 57.33 2.42 -12.30
C TYR A 44 56.04 1.71 -11.88
N TRP A 45 55.95 1.19 -10.64
CA TRP A 45 54.74 0.57 -10.11
C TRP A 45 53.55 1.52 -10.04
N TYR A 46 53.79 2.83 -9.96
CA TYR A 46 52.77 3.86 -10.10
C TYR A 46 52.07 3.79 -11.47
N TRP A 47 52.85 3.78 -12.55
CA TRP A 47 52.34 3.72 -13.92
C TRP A 47 51.67 2.38 -14.25
N ILE A 48 52.19 1.28 -13.70
CA ILE A 48 51.53 -0.03 -13.78
C ILE A 48 50.15 0.01 -13.11
N GLY A 49 50.03 0.66 -11.94
CA GLY A 49 48.75 0.83 -11.26
C GLY A 49 47.74 1.62 -12.07
N VAL A 50 48.15 2.74 -12.68
CA VAL A 50 47.29 3.57 -13.55
C VAL A 50 46.86 2.80 -14.81
N GLY A 51 47.80 2.10 -15.45
CA GLY A 51 47.52 1.27 -16.63
C GLY A 51 46.55 0.12 -16.31
N ALA A 52 46.73 -0.55 -15.16
CA ALA A 52 45.83 -1.60 -14.71
C ALA A 52 44.41 -1.06 -14.44
N LEU A 53 44.28 0.10 -13.79
CA LEU A 53 42.98 0.75 -13.56
C LEU A 53 42.25 1.04 -14.88
N LEU A 54 42.93 1.69 -15.83
CA LEU A 54 42.37 1.96 -17.16
C LEU A 54 41.97 0.66 -17.89
N GLY A 55 42.83 -0.36 -17.84
CA GLY A 55 42.57 -1.66 -18.43
C GLY A 55 41.32 -2.33 -17.86
N TYR A 56 41.17 -2.34 -16.52
CA TYR A 56 39.97 -2.87 -15.87
C TYR A 56 38.73 -2.04 -16.20
N THR A 57 38.82 -0.72 -16.27
CA THR A 57 37.68 0.14 -16.67
C THR A 57 37.21 -0.20 -18.08
N VAL A 58 38.13 -0.36 -19.03
CA VAL A 58 37.78 -0.73 -20.41
C VAL A 58 37.20 -2.15 -20.46
N LEU A 59 37.86 -3.12 -19.83
CA LEU A 59 37.43 -4.52 -19.81
C LEU A 59 36.04 -4.69 -19.17
N LEU A 60 35.80 -4.07 -18.01
CA LEU A 60 34.51 -4.17 -17.32
C LEU A 60 33.39 -3.49 -18.10
N ASN A 61 33.65 -2.34 -18.75
CA ASN A 61 32.65 -1.69 -19.59
C ASN A 61 32.31 -2.54 -20.82
N ILE A 62 33.31 -3.10 -21.51
CA ILE A 62 33.07 -3.99 -22.66
C ILE A 62 32.28 -5.23 -22.23
N LEU A 63 32.67 -5.88 -21.14
CA LEU A 63 31.95 -7.04 -20.60
C LEU A 63 30.51 -6.66 -20.21
N PHE A 64 30.31 -5.51 -19.57
CA PHE A 64 28.99 -5.03 -19.19
C PHE A 64 28.09 -4.78 -20.40
N THR A 65 28.61 -4.10 -21.44
CA THR A 65 27.88 -3.90 -22.70
C THR A 65 27.58 -5.23 -23.40
N PHE A 66 28.53 -6.16 -23.40
CA PHE A 66 28.34 -7.50 -23.97
C PHE A 66 27.25 -8.28 -23.23
N PHE A 67 27.23 -8.22 -21.90
CA PHE A 67 26.20 -8.87 -21.09
C PHE A 67 24.82 -8.27 -21.34
N LEU A 68 24.69 -6.94 -21.43
CA LEU A 68 23.42 -6.29 -21.76
C LEU A 68 22.92 -6.61 -23.17
N ALA A 69 23.84 -6.75 -24.14
CA ALA A 69 23.48 -7.04 -25.52
C ALA A 69 23.04 -8.50 -25.74
N ASN A 70 23.59 -9.45 -24.97
CA ASN A 70 23.38 -10.89 -25.22
C ASN A 70 22.55 -11.61 -24.15
N LEU A 71 22.38 -11.06 -22.95
CA LEU A 71 21.51 -11.64 -21.93
C LEU A 71 20.11 -11.05 -22.04
N ASN A 72 19.13 -11.91 -22.34
CA ASN A 72 17.73 -11.56 -22.18
C ASN A 72 17.46 -11.22 -20.70
N PRO A 73 16.55 -10.28 -20.40
CA PRO A 73 16.17 -9.98 -19.02
C PRO A 73 15.70 -11.25 -18.31
N LEU A 74 16.21 -11.49 -17.08
CA LEU A 74 15.98 -12.68 -16.27
C LEU A 74 14.53 -12.81 -15.72
N GLY A 75 13.55 -12.15 -16.33
CA GLY A 75 12.15 -12.18 -15.91
C GLY A 75 11.20 -12.07 -17.10
N LYS A 76 10.26 -13.00 -17.22
CA LYS A 76 9.10 -12.85 -18.11
C LYS A 76 8.19 -11.78 -17.51
N GLN A 77 8.00 -10.65 -18.19
CA GLN A 77 7.08 -9.56 -17.80
C GLN A 77 5.59 -9.93 -17.88
N GLN A 78 5.24 -11.22 -17.93
CA GLN A 78 3.88 -11.66 -18.23
C GLN A 78 3.13 -12.11 -16.97
N ALA A 79 2.11 -11.34 -16.62
CA ALA A 79 1.07 -11.66 -15.64
C ALA A 79 0.14 -12.82 -16.07
N VAL A 80 0.23 -13.23 -17.33
CA VAL A 80 -0.76 -14.09 -17.99
C VAL A 80 -0.12 -15.46 -18.22
N PHE A 81 -0.49 -16.43 -17.39
CA PHE A 81 -0.33 -17.84 -17.75
C PHE A 81 -1.08 -18.10 -19.07
N SER A 82 -0.49 -18.89 -19.96
CA SER A 82 -1.12 -19.17 -21.26
C SER A 82 -2.49 -19.83 -21.04
N LYS A 83 -3.46 -19.58 -21.95
CA LYS A 83 -4.78 -20.22 -21.90
C LYS A 83 -4.70 -21.76 -21.90
N GLU A 84 -3.57 -22.32 -22.33
CA GLU A 84 -3.29 -23.75 -22.38
C GLU A 84 -2.87 -24.30 -21.01
N GLU A 85 -1.99 -23.61 -20.27
CA GLU A 85 -1.61 -23.99 -18.89
C GLU A 85 -2.77 -23.85 -17.89
N LEU A 86 -3.65 -22.87 -18.09
CA LEU A 86 -4.90 -22.73 -17.32
C LEU A 86 -5.87 -23.89 -17.58
N LYS A 87 -6.01 -24.35 -18.84
CA LYS A 87 -6.81 -25.53 -19.19
C LYS A 87 -6.22 -26.82 -18.62
N GLU A 88 -4.89 -26.97 -18.61
CA GLU A 88 -4.24 -28.13 -17.99
C GLU A 88 -4.41 -28.16 -16.47
N ARG A 89 -4.32 -27.01 -15.79
CA ARG A 89 -4.60 -26.92 -14.34
C ARG A 89 -6.07 -27.13 -14.00
N ASP A 90 -6.99 -26.63 -14.83
CA ASP A 90 -8.43 -26.82 -14.65
C ASP A 90 -8.85 -28.28 -14.91
N ASN A 91 -8.20 -28.96 -15.87
CA ASN A 91 -8.36 -30.39 -16.09
C ASN A 91 -7.73 -31.24 -14.97
N ARG A 92 -6.62 -30.80 -14.37
CA ARG A 92 -6.05 -31.47 -13.17
C ARG A 92 -6.93 -31.28 -11.93
N ARG A 93 -7.56 -30.11 -11.75
CA ARG A 93 -8.51 -29.85 -10.64
C ARG A 93 -9.86 -30.55 -10.81
N LYS A 94 -10.32 -30.79 -12.04
CA LYS A 94 -11.51 -31.60 -12.32
C LYS A 94 -11.30 -33.10 -12.09
N GLY A 95 -10.05 -33.55 -11.95
CA GLY A 95 -9.68 -34.95 -11.68
C GLY A 95 -9.62 -35.34 -10.20
N GLU A 96 -9.59 -34.38 -9.26
CA GLU A 96 -9.52 -34.67 -7.83
C GLU A 96 -10.62 -33.91 -7.05
N ASN A 97 -11.63 -34.68 -6.64
CA ASN A 97 -12.49 -34.49 -5.45
C ASN A 97 -13.41 -33.26 -5.35
N VAL A 98 -13.88 -32.67 -6.46
CA VAL A 98 -14.97 -31.67 -6.41
C VAL A 98 -16.37 -32.31 -6.40
N THR A 99 -16.50 -33.55 -6.88
CA THR A 99 -17.78 -34.28 -6.88
C THR A 99 -18.09 -34.95 -5.54
N GLU A 100 -17.09 -35.22 -4.71
CA GLU A 100 -17.28 -35.95 -3.45
C GLU A 100 -17.80 -35.04 -2.32
N LEU A 101 -17.40 -33.76 -2.28
CA LEU A 101 -17.84 -32.80 -1.26
C LEU A 101 -19.33 -32.42 -1.42
N ARG A 102 -19.82 -32.30 -2.67
CA ARG A 102 -21.25 -32.06 -2.94
C ARG A 102 -22.13 -33.26 -2.58
N HIS A 103 -21.62 -34.48 -2.75
CA HIS A 103 -22.35 -35.69 -2.39
C HIS A 103 -22.32 -35.95 -0.88
N TYR A 104 -21.21 -35.65 -0.19
CA TYR A 104 -21.11 -35.75 1.28
C TYR A 104 -22.04 -34.76 2.00
N LEU A 105 -22.16 -33.53 1.49
CA LEU A 105 -23.10 -32.53 2.01
C LEU A 105 -24.57 -32.91 1.80
N GLN A 106 -24.85 -33.76 0.81
CA GLN A 106 -26.21 -34.21 0.50
C GLN A 106 -26.64 -35.45 1.30
N TYR A 107 -25.68 -36.21 1.88
CA TYR A 107 -25.94 -37.40 2.70
C TYR A 107 -25.69 -37.22 4.20
N SER A 108 -25.17 -36.06 4.63
CA SER A 108 -25.12 -35.68 6.06
C SER A 108 -26.49 -35.17 6.53
N SER A 109 -27.45 -36.09 6.65
CA SER A 109 -28.74 -35.83 7.30
C SER A 109 -28.54 -35.77 8.83
N SER A 110 -28.05 -34.65 9.35
CA SER A 110 -28.06 -34.35 10.80
C SER A 110 -27.83 -32.87 11.18
N VAL A 111 -27.77 -31.92 10.24
CA VAL A 111 -27.73 -30.49 10.60
C VAL A 111 -28.88 -29.77 9.89
N ASN A 112 -29.88 -29.42 10.69
CA ASN A 112 -31.15 -28.82 10.29
C ASN A 112 -31.03 -27.81 9.15
N GLY A 113 -31.80 -28.07 8.10
CA GLY A 113 -31.91 -27.21 6.93
C GLY A 113 -32.47 -25.83 7.25
N LYS A 114 -31.86 -24.80 6.65
CA LYS A 114 -32.46 -23.53 6.22
C LYS A 114 -31.44 -22.54 5.63
N TYR A 115 -30.50 -22.99 4.80
CA TYR A 115 -29.65 -22.05 4.06
C TYR A 115 -29.40 -22.62 2.68
N PHE A 116 -30.20 -22.25 1.68
CA PHE A 116 -29.79 -22.13 0.27
C PHE A 116 -30.97 -21.62 -0.56
N LYS A 117 -31.06 -20.28 -0.64
CA LYS A 117 -31.58 -19.45 -1.76
C LYS A 117 -31.86 -18.01 -1.27
N HIS A 118 -30.82 -17.31 -0.85
CA HIS A 118 -30.80 -15.85 -0.89
C HIS A 118 -29.46 -15.43 -1.48
N ARG A 119 -29.45 -14.41 -2.34
CA ARG A 119 -28.24 -13.73 -2.84
C ARG A 119 -27.57 -12.98 -1.68
N GLY A 120 -27.04 -13.70 -0.71
CA GLY A 120 -26.35 -13.16 0.45
C GLY A 120 -25.05 -13.91 0.65
N MET A 121 -24.07 -13.25 1.23
CA MET A 121 -22.75 -13.86 1.42
C MET A 121 -22.77 -15.03 2.39
N VAL A 122 -21.79 -15.92 2.22
CA VAL A 122 -21.53 -17.08 3.10
C VAL A 122 -21.41 -16.64 4.55
N LEU A 123 -20.73 -15.52 4.81
CA LEU A 123 -20.64 -14.93 6.14
C LEU A 123 -21.68 -13.82 6.30
N PRO A 124 -22.58 -13.92 7.29
CA PRO A 124 -23.52 -12.84 7.58
C PRO A 124 -22.75 -11.63 8.09
N PHE A 125 -23.20 -10.44 7.69
CA PHE A 125 -22.78 -9.18 8.29
C PHE A 125 -24.02 -8.38 8.65
N GLN A 126 -23.88 -7.50 9.64
CA GLN A 126 -24.92 -6.55 9.98
C GLN A 126 -24.73 -5.28 9.15
N PRO A 127 -25.70 -4.84 8.35
CA PRO A 127 -25.64 -3.53 7.70
C PRO A 127 -25.65 -2.42 8.76
N LEU A 128 -24.69 -1.50 8.70
CA LEU A 128 -24.52 -0.43 9.68
C LEU A 128 -24.58 0.93 9.00
N SER A 129 -25.28 1.89 9.60
CA SER A 129 -25.22 3.29 9.20
C SER A 129 -24.14 4.02 9.99
N MET A 130 -23.59 5.07 9.39
CA MET A 130 -22.67 5.99 10.06
C MET A 130 -23.27 7.39 10.03
N THR A 131 -23.36 8.06 11.17
CA THR A 131 -23.77 9.45 11.27
C THR A 131 -22.66 10.30 11.85
N PHE A 132 -22.59 11.53 11.40
CA PHE A 132 -21.65 12.52 11.92
C PHE A 132 -22.33 13.88 11.99
N SER A 133 -22.17 14.56 13.11
CA SER A 133 -22.81 15.85 13.39
C SER A 133 -21.78 16.85 13.85
N ASN A 134 -21.83 18.06 13.26
CA ASN A 134 -21.00 19.20 13.63
C ASN A 134 -19.50 18.85 13.68
N ILE A 135 -19.02 18.11 12.68
CA ILE A 135 -17.62 17.72 12.62
C ILE A 135 -16.77 18.93 12.28
N ASN A 136 -15.89 19.28 13.20
CA ASN A 136 -14.84 20.28 13.03
C ASN A 136 -13.48 19.61 13.20
N TYR A 137 -12.50 19.97 12.37
CA TYR A 137 -11.16 19.41 12.45
C TYR A 137 -10.10 20.51 12.38
N PHE A 138 -9.24 20.53 13.38
CA PHE A 138 -8.18 21.53 13.53
C PHE A 138 -6.81 20.87 13.50
N VAL A 139 -5.87 21.48 12.78
CA VAL A 139 -4.48 21.05 12.69
C VAL A 139 -3.57 22.18 13.17
N GLU A 140 -2.52 21.85 13.92
CA GLU A 140 -1.51 22.82 14.31
C GLU A 140 -0.76 23.34 13.07
N ILE A 141 -0.57 24.65 12.99
CA ILE A 141 0.08 25.24 11.82
C ILE A 141 1.56 24.82 11.78
N PRO A 142 2.04 24.20 10.69
CA PRO A 142 3.45 23.91 10.50
C PRO A 142 4.30 25.18 10.62
N VAL A 143 5.49 25.04 11.18
CA VAL A 143 6.39 26.18 11.51
C VAL A 143 6.70 27.03 10.27
N GLU A 144 6.70 26.41 9.08
CA GLU A 144 6.93 27.06 7.79
C GLU A 144 5.84 28.07 7.42
N LEU A 145 4.58 27.81 7.79
CA LEU A 145 3.45 28.71 7.52
C LEU A 145 3.35 29.83 8.57
N LYS A 146 3.80 29.58 9.81
CA LYS A 146 3.96 30.66 10.81
C LYS A 146 4.97 31.71 10.37
N GLN A 147 6.03 31.30 9.65
CA GLN A 147 7.03 32.23 9.08
C GLN A 147 6.48 33.10 7.94
N GLN A 148 5.36 32.72 7.32
CA GLN A 148 4.67 33.50 6.29
C GLN A 148 3.65 34.49 6.85
N GLY A 149 3.59 34.67 8.19
CA GLY A 149 2.81 35.73 8.83
C GLY A 149 1.39 35.34 9.27
N ILE A 150 1.05 34.05 9.31
CA ILE A 150 -0.23 33.58 9.86
C ILE A 150 -0.14 33.59 11.40
N THR A 151 -0.94 34.45 12.04
CA THR A 151 -1.00 34.64 13.50
C THR A 151 -1.84 33.60 14.25
N GLU A 152 -2.60 32.77 13.55
CA GLU A 152 -3.42 31.73 14.17
C GLU A 152 -2.57 30.52 14.58
N ASP A 153 -2.85 29.93 15.74
CA ASP A 153 -2.12 28.75 16.21
C ASP A 153 -2.61 27.44 15.59
N ARG A 154 -3.85 27.43 15.09
CA ARG A 154 -4.52 26.25 14.52
C ARG A 154 -5.24 26.61 13.24
N LEU A 155 -5.10 25.77 12.23
CA LEU A 155 -5.84 25.86 10.97
C LEU A 155 -7.06 24.94 11.03
N GLN A 156 -8.25 25.49 10.81
CA GLN A 156 -9.47 24.72 10.66
C GLN A 156 -9.59 24.18 9.23
N LEU A 157 -9.71 22.87 9.09
CA LEU A 157 -9.80 22.19 7.78
C LEU A 157 -11.20 21.68 7.45
N LEU A 158 -12.05 21.49 8.46
CA LEU A 158 -13.45 21.07 8.32
C LEU A 158 -14.31 21.96 9.22
N VAL A 159 -15.45 22.41 8.70
CA VAL A 159 -16.34 23.37 9.36
C VAL A 159 -17.77 22.84 9.39
N ASP A 160 -18.25 22.48 10.59
CA ASP A 160 -19.62 22.05 10.89
C ASP A 160 -20.21 21.01 9.93
N VAL A 161 -19.39 20.03 9.54
CA VAL A 161 -19.79 19.01 8.58
C VAL A 161 -20.78 18.03 9.24
N THR A 162 -21.99 17.94 8.69
CA THR A 162 -23.08 17.08 9.20
C THR A 162 -23.65 16.23 8.07
N GLY A 163 -23.80 14.93 8.30
CA GLY A 163 -24.28 13.99 7.30
C GLY A 163 -24.39 12.56 7.81
N ALA A 164 -24.88 11.67 6.94
CA ALA A 164 -25.04 10.26 7.23
C ALA A 164 -24.70 9.40 6.01
N PHE A 165 -24.14 8.23 6.26
CA PHE A 165 -23.95 7.17 5.28
C PHE A 165 -24.85 5.99 5.65
N ARG A 166 -25.60 5.50 4.65
CA ARG A 166 -26.67 4.51 4.86
C ARG A 166 -26.32 3.16 4.23
N PRO A 167 -26.84 2.05 4.76
CA PRO A 167 -26.72 0.75 4.11
C PRO A 167 -27.31 0.73 2.71
N SER A 168 -26.71 -0.04 1.80
CA SER A 168 -27.15 -0.20 0.41
C SER A 168 -27.12 1.07 -0.44
N VAL A 169 -26.44 2.12 0.03
CA VAL A 169 -26.30 3.40 -0.66
C VAL A 169 -24.84 3.65 -0.99
N LEU A 170 -24.55 3.95 -2.25
CA LEU A 170 -23.24 4.40 -2.71
C LEU A 170 -23.18 5.92 -2.64
N THR A 171 -22.39 6.43 -1.71
CA THR A 171 -22.21 7.88 -1.51
C THR A 171 -20.91 8.35 -2.14
N ALA A 172 -20.98 9.31 -3.06
CA ALA A 172 -19.81 10.01 -3.58
C ALA A 172 -19.47 11.22 -2.71
N LEU A 173 -18.20 11.37 -2.36
CA LEU A 173 -17.63 12.57 -1.77
C LEU A 173 -16.86 13.35 -2.84
N VAL A 174 -17.42 14.45 -3.31
CA VAL A 174 -16.87 15.27 -4.41
C VAL A 174 -16.61 16.68 -3.90
N GLY A 175 -15.73 17.40 -4.61
CA GLY A 175 -15.22 18.70 -4.19
C GLY A 175 -13.95 19.04 -4.93
N VAL A 176 -13.62 20.33 -5.00
CA VAL A 176 -12.35 20.79 -5.58
C VAL A 176 -11.15 20.27 -4.78
N SER A 177 -9.96 20.29 -5.37
CA SER A 177 -8.71 19.99 -4.65
C SER A 177 -8.53 20.96 -3.49
N GLY A 178 -8.22 20.43 -2.31
CA GLY A 178 -8.16 21.22 -1.07
C GLY A 178 -9.51 21.50 -0.39
N ALA A 179 -10.62 20.91 -0.85
CA ALA A 179 -11.93 20.99 -0.17
C ALA A 179 -12.03 20.19 1.14
N GLY A 180 -11.02 19.40 1.49
CA GLY A 180 -11.05 18.59 2.71
C GLY A 180 -11.71 17.21 2.56
N LYS A 181 -11.95 16.72 1.33
CA LYS A 181 -12.55 15.40 1.06
C LYS A 181 -11.83 14.24 1.78
N THR A 182 -10.55 14.07 1.47
CA THR A 182 -9.70 13.04 2.09
C THR A 182 -9.55 13.29 3.59
N THR A 183 -9.50 14.54 4.02
CA THR A 183 -9.47 14.90 5.44
C THR A 183 -10.73 14.42 6.18
N LEU A 184 -11.92 14.69 5.64
CA LEU A 184 -13.19 14.23 6.18
C LEU A 184 -13.23 12.71 6.22
N MET A 185 -12.88 12.06 5.12
CA MET A 185 -12.87 10.59 5.06
C MET A 185 -11.89 9.97 6.04
N ASP A 186 -10.68 10.52 6.21
CA ASP A 186 -9.69 10.05 7.18
C ASP A 186 -10.16 10.28 8.64
N VAL A 187 -10.84 11.39 8.93
CA VAL A 187 -11.41 11.68 10.26
C VAL A 187 -12.52 10.67 10.57
N LEU A 188 -13.42 10.43 9.62
CA LEU A 188 -14.50 9.45 9.75
C LEU A 188 -13.96 8.01 9.84
N ALA A 189 -12.92 7.66 9.08
CA ALA A 189 -12.23 6.38 9.20
C ALA A 189 -11.41 6.26 10.49
N GLY A 190 -11.10 7.37 11.15
CA GLY A 190 -10.29 7.41 12.36
C GLY A 190 -8.79 7.22 12.13
N ARG A 191 -8.31 7.66 10.97
CA ARG A 191 -6.90 7.61 10.56
C ARG A 191 -6.13 8.88 10.90
N LYS A 192 -6.81 10.01 11.14
CA LYS A 192 -6.18 11.24 11.65
C LYS A 192 -6.00 11.16 13.16
N THR A 193 -4.75 11.21 13.62
CA THR A 193 -4.38 11.19 15.06
C THR A 193 -3.67 12.44 15.55
N GLY A 194 -3.26 13.34 14.64
CA GLY A 194 -2.43 14.52 14.98
C GLY A 194 -3.19 15.84 15.13
N GLY A 195 -4.52 15.84 15.05
CA GLY A 195 -5.34 17.05 15.14
C GLY A 195 -6.49 16.92 16.15
N VAL A 196 -7.18 18.03 16.42
CA VAL A 196 -8.34 18.06 17.31
C VAL A 196 -9.60 17.84 16.49
N ILE A 197 -10.36 16.80 16.82
CA ILE A 197 -11.66 16.48 16.21
C ILE A 197 -12.74 16.89 17.21
N GLU A 198 -13.64 17.78 16.79
CA GLU A 198 -14.84 18.16 17.54
C GLU A 198 -16.09 17.67 16.80
N GLY A 199 -17.20 17.52 17.53
CA GLY A 199 -18.45 16.95 17.02
C GLY A 199 -18.66 15.50 17.46
N SER A 200 -19.69 14.85 16.92
CA SER A 200 -20.07 13.49 17.30
C SER A 200 -20.13 12.57 16.09
N ILE A 201 -19.56 11.38 16.22
CA ILE A 201 -19.63 10.32 15.21
C ILE A 201 -20.29 9.09 15.85
N ASN A 202 -21.41 8.65 15.29
CA ASN A 202 -22.15 7.49 15.77
C ASN A 202 -22.27 6.41 14.68
N ILE A 203 -22.24 5.14 15.10
CA ILE A 203 -22.45 3.97 14.26
C ILE A 203 -23.75 3.30 14.70
N SER A 204 -24.75 3.30 13.83
CA SER A 204 -26.10 2.75 14.11
C SER A 204 -26.68 3.17 15.46
N GLY A 205 -26.49 4.44 15.85
CA GLY A 205 -27.00 5.03 17.09
C GLY A 205 -26.09 4.94 18.32
N TYR A 206 -24.91 4.33 18.20
CA TYR A 206 -23.93 4.24 19.29
C TYR A 206 -22.68 5.06 18.99
N PRO A 207 -22.03 5.69 20.00
CA PRO A 207 -20.77 6.42 19.78
C PRO A 207 -19.69 5.54 19.15
N LYS A 208 -18.96 6.10 18.18
CA LYS A 208 -17.87 5.40 17.50
C LYS A 208 -16.71 5.10 18.48
N ARG A 209 -16.41 3.82 18.69
CA ARG A 209 -15.21 3.38 19.42
C ARG A 209 -14.02 3.25 18.48
N GLN A 210 -13.05 4.16 18.60
CA GLN A 210 -11.94 4.28 17.65
C GLN A 210 -11.05 3.03 17.59
N GLU A 211 -10.80 2.37 18.73
CA GLU A 211 -9.87 1.22 18.80
C GLU A 211 -10.36 0.00 18.02
N THR A 212 -11.67 -0.24 18.01
CA THR A 212 -12.28 -1.43 17.42
C THR A 212 -12.95 -1.15 16.08
N PHE A 213 -12.98 0.10 15.63
CA PHE A 213 -13.68 0.51 14.41
C PHE A 213 -13.17 -0.22 13.16
N ALA A 214 -11.85 -0.48 13.08
CA ALA A 214 -11.23 -1.22 11.98
C ALA A 214 -11.77 -2.66 11.80
N ARG A 215 -12.48 -3.22 12.79
CA ARG A 215 -13.13 -4.54 12.71
C ARG A 215 -14.44 -4.51 11.92
N ILE A 216 -15.09 -3.36 11.82
CA ILE A 216 -16.38 -3.19 11.13
C ILE A 216 -16.26 -2.32 9.87
N SER A 217 -15.10 -1.69 9.67
CA SER A 217 -14.81 -0.83 8.52
C SER A 217 -13.65 -1.35 7.66
N GLY A 218 -13.79 -1.25 6.34
CA GLY A 218 -12.68 -1.40 5.38
C GLY A 218 -12.25 -0.04 4.84
N TYR A 219 -10.96 0.13 4.54
CA TYR A 219 -10.43 1.37 3.94
C TYR A 219 -9.53 1.04 2.75
N CYS A 220 -9.98 1.36 1.55
CA CYS A 220 -9.17 1.24 0.33
C CYS A 220 -8.39 2.53 0.10
N GLU A 221 -7.07 2.48 0.23
CA GLU A 221 -6.19 3.62 -0.04
C GLU A 221 -6.07 3.91 -1.55
N GLN A 222 -5.66 5.13 -1.88
CA GLN A 222 -5.43 5.56 -3.27
C GLN A 222 -4.34 4.72 -3.94
N ASN A 223 -3.26 4.41 -3.20
CA ASN A 223 -2.14 3.60 -3.68
C ASN A 223 -2.35 2.11 -3.40
N ASP A 224 -2.32 1.29 -4.46
CA ASP A 224 -2.54 -0.15 -4.35
C ASP A 224 -1.25 -0.91 -3.98
N ILE A 225 -0.92 -0.94 -2.69
CA ILE A 225 0.32 -1.54 -2.19
C ILE A 225 0.08 -2.98 -1.73
N HIS A 226 0.69 -3.95 -2.41
CA HIS A 226 0.58 -5.38 -2.10
C HIS A 226 1.95 -6.07 -2.18
N SER A 227 2.12 -7.19 -1.49
CA SER A 227 3.36 -7.96 -1.58
C SER A 227 3.49 -8.59 -2.98
N PRO A 228 4.59 -8.37 -3.71
CA PRO A 228 4.71 -8.74 -5.12
C PRO A 228 4.82 -10.26 -5.35
N CYS A 229 5.35 -11.00 -4.37
CA CYS A 229 5.66 -12.42 -4.49
C CYS A 229 4.50 -13.35 -4.08
N LEU A 230 3.36 -12.78 -3.67
CA LEU A 230 2.15 -13.54 -3.36
C LEU A 230 1.24 -13.63 -4.58
N THR A 231 0.38 -14.65 -4.60
CA THR A 231 -0.74 -14.72 -5.54
C THR A 231 -1.95 -13.92 -5.04
N VAL A 232 -2.91 -13.66 -5.93
CA VAL A 232 -4.20 -13.04 -5.58
C VAL A 232 -4.88 -13.81 -4.44
N LEU A 233 -5.02 -15.14 -4.59
CA LEU A 233 -5.68 -15.97 -3.57
C LEU A 233 -4.95 -15.94 -2.23
N GLU A 234 -3.62 -16.06 -2.22
CA GLU A 234 -2.84 -16.04 -0.98
C GLU A 234 -2.90 -14.68 -0.28
N SER A 235 -2.92 -13.59 -1.05
CA SER A 235 -3.07 -12.24 -0.48
C SER A 235 -4.41 -12.07 0.21
N LEU A 236 -5.48 -12.63 -0.36
CA LEU A 236 -6.82 -12.60 0.23
C LEU A 236 -6.94 -13.53 1.44
N LEU A 237 -6.38 -14.74 1.37
CA LEU A 237 -6.33 -15.66 2.51
C LEU A 237 -5.55 -15.07 3.68
N PHE A 238 -4.42 -14.41 3.42
CA PHE A 238 -3.64 -13.72 4.44
C PHE A 238 -4.47 -12.67 5.18
N SER A 239 -5.21 -11.83 4.44
CA SER A 239 -6.10 -10.82 5.04
C SER A 239 -7.26 -11.48 5.81
N ALA A 240 -7.88 -12.53 5.24
CA ALA A 240 -8.97 -13.27 5.86
C ALA A 240 -8.54 -13.90 7.21
N TRP A 241 -7.39 -14.59 7.25
CA TRP A 241 -6.87 -15.23 8.46
C TRP A 241 -6.65 -14.25 9.61
N LEU A 242 -6.28 -13.00 9.32
CA LEU A 242 -5.96 -12.00 10.33
C LEU A 242 -7.17 -11.16 10.76
N ARG A 243 -8.14 -10.96 9.87
CA ARG A 243 -9.25 -10.03 10.09
C ARG A 243 -10.58 -10.71 10.42
N LEU A 244 -10.83 -11.92 9.92
CA LEU A 244 -11.99 -12.69 10.32
C LEU A 244 -11.84 -13.17 11.77
N PRO A 245 -12.95 -13.30 12.52
CA PRO A 245 -12.88 -13.78 13.89
C PRO A 245 -12.51 -15.27 13.96
N SER A 246 -11.90 -15.67 15.08
CA SER A 246 -11.29 -16.99 15.29
C SER A 246 -12.29 -18.16 15.37
N ASP A 247 -13.58 -17.86 15.48
CA ASP A 247 -14.68 -18.83 15.50
C ASP A 247 -15.09 -19.31 14.10
N VAL A 248 -14.57 -18.70 13.03
CA VAL A 248 -14.88 -19.10 11.65
C VAL A 248 -13.91 -20.19 11.18
N ASP A 249 -14.45 -21.35 10.81
CA ASP A 249 -13.67 -22.47 10.29
C ASP A 249 -12.91 -22.11 9.00
N LEU A 250 -11.72 -22.68 8.83
CA LEU A 250 -10.85 -22.44 7.66
C LEU A 250 -11.53 -22.75 6.32
N GLU A 251 -12.43 -23.75 6.28
CA GLU A 251 -13.20 -24.08 5.07
C GLU A 251 -14.20 -22.97 4.73
N ILE A 252 -14.88 -22.42 5.73
CA ILE A 252 -15.83 -21.31 5.57
C ILE A 252 -15.06 -20.04 5.16
N GLN A 253 -13.90 -19.78 5.78
CA GLN A 253 -13.05 -18.65 5.41
C GLN A 253 -12.61 -18.75 3.94
N ARG A 254 -12.20 -19.93 3.49
CA ARG A 254 -11.82 -20.15 2.08
C ARG A 254 -13.00 -19.96 1.13
N ALA A 255 -14.17 -20.52 1.47
CA ALA A 255 -15.38 -20.33 0.67
C ALA A 255 -15.78 -18.85 0.57
N PHE A 256 -15.64 -18.10 1.66
CA PHE A 256 -15.88 -16.66 1.68
C PHE A 256 -14.87 -15.88 0.81
N VAL A 257 -13.60 -16.25 0.83
CA VAL A 257 -12.58 -15.65 -0.07
C VAL A 257 -12.91 -15.94 -1.53
N GLU A 258 -13.35 -17.16 -1.86
CA GLU A 258 -13.77 -17.52 -3.23
C GLU A 258 -14.99 -16.71 -3.69
N GLU A 259 -15.96 -16.49 -2.81
CA GLU A 259 -17.11 -15.63 -3.08
C GLU A 259 -16.70 -14.16 -3.30
N VAL A 260 -15.81 -13.62 -2.45
CA VAL A 260 -15.31 -12.24 -2.61
C VAL A 260 -14.57 -12.08 -3.94
N MET A 261 -13.75 -13.07 -4.33
CA MET A 261 -13.09 -13.07 -5.64
C MET A 261 -14.08 -13.07 -6.80
N GLU A 262 -15.20 -13.80 -6.68
CA GLU A 262 -16.27 -13.80 -7.69
C GLU A 262 -16.94 -12.43 -7.77
N LEU A 263 -17.25 -11.81 -6.64
CA LEU A 263 -17.91 -10.50 -6.55
C LEU A 263 -17.07 -9.38 -7.21
N VAL A 264 -15.74 -9.43 -7.06
CA VAL A 264 -14.81 -8.49 -7.72
C VAL A 264 -14.30 -8.98 -9.07
N GLU A 265 -14.81 -10.10 -9.59
CA GLU A 265 -14.43 -10.69 -10.88
C GLU A 265 -12.92 -11.01 -11.03
N LEU A 266 -12.26 -11.44 -9.95
CA LEU A 266 -10.85 -11.84 -9.92
C LEU A 266 -10.60 -13.35 -9.99
N THR A 267 -11.66 -14.18 -10.03
CA THR A 267 -11.55 -15.65 -10.08
C THR A 267 -10.54 -16.20 -11.10
N PRO A 268 -10.48 -15.69 -12.36
CA PRO A 268 -9.51 -16.17 -13.36
C PRO A 268 -8.06 -15.90 -12.98
N LEU A 269 -7.80 -14.92 -12.11
CA LEU A 269 -6.48 -14.46 -11.69
C LEU A 269 -6.10 -14.97 -10.30
N SER A 270 -6.87 -15.88 -9.70
CA SER A 270 -6.63 -16.42 -8.36
C SER A 270 -5.20 -16.93 -8.14
N GLY A 271 -4.61 -17.59 -9.13
CA GLY A 271 -3.23 -18.09 -9.10
C GLY A 271 -2.19 -17.17 -9.73
N ALA A 272 -2.56 -15.95 -10.15
CA ALA A 272 -1.62 -14.98 -10.72
C ALA A 272 -0.81 -14.30 -9.62
N LEU A 273 0.49 -14.08 -9.87
CA LEU A 273 1.34 -13.29 -8.99
C LEU A 273 0.94 -11.81 -9.05
N VAL A 274 0.98 -11.17 -7.88
CA VAL A 274 0.64 -9.75 -7.75
C VAL A 274 1.63 -8.86 -8.49
N GLY A 275 2.93 -9.13 -8.34
CA GLY A 275 4.00 -8.37 -9.00
C GLY A 275 4.17 -6.93 -8.51
N LEU A 276 5.20 -6.26 -9.00
CA LEU A 276 5.55 -4.88 -8.72
C LEU A 276 4.75 -3.90 -9.60
N PRO A 277 4.19 -2.82 -9.02
CA PRO A 277 3.42 -1.84 -9.79
C PRO A 277 4.21 -1.27 -10.97
N GLY A 278 3.62 -1.35 -12.18
CA GLY A 278 4.21 -0.79 -13.40
C GLY A 278 5.36 -1.61 -14.02
N VAL A 279 5.74 -2.73 -13.41
CA VAL A 279 6.85 -3.58 -13.88
C VAL A 279 6.33 -4.95 -14.32
N ASP A 280 5.63 -5.66 -13.45
CA ASP A 280 5.16 -7.02 -13.70
C ASP A 280 3.90 -7.38 -12.87
N GLY A 281 3.34 -8.57 -13.12
CA GLY A 281 2.13 -9.05 -12.46
C GLY A 281 0.87 -8.27 -12.85
N LEU A 282 -0.02 -8.04 -11.90
CA LEU A 282 -1.36 -7.53 -12.16
C LEU A 282 -1.36 -6.14 -12.83
N SER A 283 -2.32 -5.94 -13.74
CA SER A 283 -2.61 -4.61 -14.29
C SER A 283 -3.06 -3.64 -13.18
N THR A 284 -3.01 -2.34 -13.45
CA THR A 284 -3.46 -1.30 -12.50
C THR A 284 -4.91 -1.53 -12.06
N GLU A 285 -5.79 -1.84 -13.00
CA GLU A 285 -7.20 -2.17 -12.78
C GLU A 285 -7.39 -3.43 -11.91
N GLN A 286 -6.68 -4.52 -12.23
CA GLN A 286 -6.75 -5.77 -11.47
C GLN A 286 -6.21 -5.61 -10.05
N ARG A 287 -5.13 -4.82 -9.90
CA ARG A 287 -4.54 -4.50 -8.60
C ARG A 287 -5.48 -3.66 -7.74
N LYS A 288 -6.19 -2.70 -8.34
CA LYS A 288 -7.23 -1.92 -7.65
C LYS A 288 -8.36 -2.82 -7.14
N ARG A 289 -8.83 -3.76 -7.96
CA ARG A 289 -9.82 -4.78 -7.53
C ARG A 289 -9.28 -5.69 -6.42
N LEU A 290 -7.99 -6.04 -6.45
CA LEU A 290 -7.35 -6.79 -5.37
C LEU A 290 -7.33 -5.99 -4.06
N THR A 291 -7.07 -4.68 -4.09
CA THR A 291 -7.17 -3.80 -2.91
C THR A 291 -8.57 -3.84 -2.33
N ILE A 292 -9.60 -3.68 -3.18
CA ILE A 292 -11.01 -3.73 -2.75
C ILE A 292 -11.33 -5.10 -2.13
N ALA A 293 -10.91 -6.19 -2.77
CA ALA A 293 -11.13 -7.54 -2.25
C ALA A 293 -10.41 -7.79 -0.91
N ALA A 294 -9.18 -7.31 -0.76
CA ALA A 294 -8.39 -7.47 0.46
C ALA A 294 -9.02 -6.77 1.67
N GLU A 295 -9.75 -5.68 1.45
CA GLU A 295 -10.54 -5.02 2.49
C GLU A 295 -11.90 -5.73 2.70
N LEU A 296 -12.49 -6.28 1.65
CA LEU A 296 -13.81 -6.93 1.71
C LEU A 296 -13.79 -8.29 2.42
N VAL A 297 -12.67 -9.02 2.37
CA VAL A 297 -12.49 -10.30 3.08
C VAL A 297 -12.48 -10.16 4.61
N ALA A 298 -12.40 -8.94 5.14
CA ALA A 298 -12.65 -8.68 6.56
C ALA A 298 -14.14 -8.70 6.93
N ASN A 299 -15.02 -8.92 5.95
CA ASN A 299 -16.46 -8.79 6.05
C ASN A 299 -16.95 -7.45 6.67
N PRO A 300 -16.45 -6.29 6.22
CA PRO A 300 -16.81 -5.00 6.80
C PRO A 300 -18.25 -4.61 6.45
N SER A 301 -18.90 -3.86 7.34
CA SER A 301 -20.23 -3.26 7.10
C SER A 301 -20.14 -1.91 6.39
N ILE A 302 -19.07 -1.16 6.68
CA ILE A 302 -18.80 0.17 6.13
C ILE A 302 -17.49 0.11 5.34
N VAL A 303 -17.47 0.60 4.11
CA VAL A 303 -16.26 0.61 3.27
C VAL A 303 -15.98 2.03 2.78
N PHE A 304 -14.79 2.52 3.08
CA PHE A 304 -14.27 3.78 2.55
C PHE A 304 -13.34 3.47 1.37
N MET A 305 -13.47 4.23 0.28
CA MET A 305 -12.61 4.09 -0.90
C MET A 305 -12.04 5.45 -1.30
N ASP A 306 -10.73 5.60 -1.21
CA ASP A 306 -10.05 6.83 -1.63
C ASP A 306 -9.74 6.79 -3.12
N GLU A 307 -10.46 7.59 -3.89
CA GLU A 307 -10.31 7.75 -5.34
C GLU A 307 -10.12 6.42 -6.10
N PRO A 308 -11.13 5.52 -6.08
CA PRO A 308 -10.99 4.18 -6.66
C PRO A 308 -10.78 4.18 -8.18
N THR A 309 -11.02 5.30 -8.86
CA THR A 309 -10.88 5.47 -10.32
C THR A 309 -9.58 6.17 -10.73
N THR A 310 -8.73 6.59 -9.80
CA THR A 310 -7.50 7.34 -10.12
C THR A 310 -6.46 6.44 -10.80
N GLY A 311 -5.81 6.97 -11.84
CA GLY A 311 -4.79 6.25 -12.62
C GLY A 311 -5.37 5.18 -13.57
N LEU A 312 -6.69 5.13 -13.75
CA LEU A 312 -7.37 4.22 -14.67
C LEU A 312 -7.90 4.97 -15.90
N ASP A 313 -7.87 4.30 -17.05
CA ASP A 313 -8.62 4.74 -18.22
C ASP A 313 -10.13 4.54 -18.02
N ALA A 314 -10.95 5.20 -18.85
CA ALA A 314 -12.41 5.21 -18.67
C ALA A 314 -13.03 3.80 -18.64
N ARG A 315 -12.51 2.86 -19.45
CA ARG A 315 -13.02 1.49 -19.47
C ARG A 315 -12.66 0.74 -18.18
N SER A 316 -11.40 0.82 -17.75
CA SER A 316 -10.94 0.19 -16.50
C SER A 316 -11.67 0.77 -15.28
N ALA A 317 -11.86 2.09 -15.24
CA ALA A 317 -12.62 2.75 -14.18
C ALA A 317 -14.08 2.26 -14.12
N ALA A 318 -14.75 2.07 -15.27
CA ALA A 318 -16.09 1.51 -15.33
C ALA A 318 -16.17 0.06 -14.80
N ILE A 319 -15.15 -0.77 -15.07
CA ILE A 319 -15.08 -2.13 -14.54
C ILE A 319 -14.96 -2.11 -13.00
N VAL A 320 -14.10 -1.25 -12.45
CA VAL A 320 -13.96 -1.07 -11.00
C VAL A 320 -15.27 -0.55 -10.39
N MET A 321 -15.89 0.47 -10.97
CA MET A 321 -17.15 1.01 -10.44
C MET A 321 -18.30 0.00 -10.49
N ARG A 322 -18.33 -0.87 -11.50
CA ARG A 322 -19.29 -1.98 -11.54
C ARG A 322 -19.08 -2.96 -10.39
N THR A 323 -17.84 -3.31 -10.05
CA THR A 323 -17.58 -4.19 -8.90
C THR A 323 -17.95 -3.50 -7.58
N VAL A 324 -17.65 -2.21 -7.43
CA VAL A 324 -18.11 -1.41 -6.28
C VAL A 324 -19.63 -1.45 -6.17
N ARG A 325 -20.36 -1.24 -7.27
CA ARG A 325 -21.83 -1.32 -7.31
C ARG A 325 -22.35 -2.71 -6.91
N ASN A 326 -21.69 -3.78 -7.33
CA ASN A 326 -22.02 -5.13 -6.89
C ASN A 326 -21.86 -5.29 -5.36
N ILE A 327 -20.82 -4.70 -4.77
CA ILE A 327 -20.59 -4.72 -3.31
C ILE A 327 -21.69 -3.93 -2.58
N VAL A 328 -22.11 -2.76 -3.09
CA VAL A 328 -23.21 -1.98 -2.48
C VAL A 328 -24.50 -2.81 -2.44
N ASN A 329 -24.80 -3.52 -3.52
CA ASN A 329 -25.99 -4.37 -3.63
C ASN A 329 -26.02 -5.54 -2.63
N THR A 330 -24.90 -5.86 -1.97
CA THR A 330 -24.88 -6.84 -0.86
C THR A 330 -25.49 -6.29 0.43
N GLY A 331 -25.73 -4.98 0.52
CA GLY A 331 -26.28 -4.31 1.71
C GLY A 331 -25.26 -3.46 2.49
N ARG A 332 -24.04 -3.29 1.97
CA ARG A 332 -22.98 -2.52 2.64
C ARG A 332 -23.15 -1.02 2.45
N THR A 333 -22.59 -0.26 3.40
CA THR A 333 -22.43 1.18 3.26
C THR A 333 -21.10 1.47 2.59
N ILE A 334 -21.13 2.11 1.42
CA ILE A 334 -19.91 2.45 0.69
C ILE A 334 -19.84 3.96 0.47
N VAL A 335 -18.67 4.51 0.78
CA VAL A 335 -18.33 5.91 0.56
C VAL A 335 -17.06 5.96 -0.26
N CYS A 336 -17.06 6.75 -1.33
CA CYS A 336 -15.84 6.97 -2.09
C CYS A 336 -15.59 8.44 -2.39
N THR A 337 -14.32 8.86 -2.31
CA THR A 337 -13.89 10.16 -2.84
C THR A 337 -13.71 10.05 -4.36
N ILE A 338 -14.14 11.06 -5.10
CA ILE A 338 -13.95 11.09 -6.56
C ILE A 338 -13.51 12.46 -7.01
N HIS A 339 -12.54 12.46 -7.91
CA HIS A 339 -12.06 13.63 -8.63
C HIS A 339 -12.60 13.61 -10.07
N GLN A 340 -13.45 14.59 -10.42
CA GLN A 340 -13.98 14.83 -11.77
C GLN A 340 -14.43 13.56 -12.54
N PRO A 341 -15.54 12.90 -12.13
CA PRO A 341 -16.00 11.68 -12.78
C PRO A 341 -16.53 11.91 -14.20
N SER A 342 -16.46 10.87 -15.02
CA SER A 342 -17.24 10.78 -16.26
C SER A 342 -18.74 10.66 -15.95
N ILE A 343 -19.59 10.94 -16.93
CA ILE A 343 -21.05 10.88 -16.77
C ILE A 343 -21.48 9.49 -16.30
N ASP A 344 -20.99 8.42 -16.94
CA ASP A 344 -21.37 7.04 -16.58
C ASP A 344 -21.00 6.68 -15.14
N ILE A 345 -19.85 7.16 -14.66
CA ILE A 345 -19.42 6.93 -13.28
C ILE A 345 -20.24 7.79 -12.32
N PHE A 346 -20.52 9.05 -12.68
CA PHE A 346 -21.27 9.96 -11.83
C PHE A 346 -22.72 9.51 -11.61
N GLU A 347 -23.37 9.05 -12.68
CA GLU A 347 -24.72 8.47 -12.64
C GLU A 347 -24.77 7.11 -11.92
N SER A 348 -23.61 6.49 -11.70
CA SER A 348 -23.53 5.27 -10.91
C SER A 348 -23.60 5.55 -9.41
N PHE A 349 -23.76 6.79 -8.92
CA PHE A 349 -23.90 7.12 -7.49
C PHE A 349 -25.35 7.33 -7.07
N ASP A 350 -25.68 6.95 -5.84
CA ASP A 350 -27.02 7.17 -5.27
C ASP A 350 -27.11 8.54 -4.59
N GLU A 351 -26.08 8.87 -3.81
CA GLU A 351 -25.97 10.11 -3.04
C GLU A 351 -24.65 10.82 -3.29
N LEU A 352 -24.68 12.14 -3.13
CA LEU A 352 -23.54 13.03 -3.26
C LEU A 352 -23.40 13.86 -1.98
N LEU A 353 -22.21 13.82 -1.37
CA LEU A 353 -21.72 14.87 -0.48
C LEU A 353 -20.76 15.76 -1.27
N PHE A 354 -21.13 17.02 -1.45
CA PHE A 354 -20.33 18.00 -2.18
C PHE A 354 -19.74 19.04 -1.22
N MET A 355 -18.42 19.14 -1.25
CA MET A 355 -17.64 20.05 -0.41
C MET A 355 -17.01 21.18 -1.23
N LYS A 356 -17.07 22.40 -0.70
CA LYS A 356 -16.31 23.54 -1.24
C LYS A 356 -14.94 23.68 -0.58
N ARG A 357 -14.08 24.52 -1.18
CA ARG A 357 -12.80 24.89 -0.57
C ARG A 357 -13.07 25.57 0.77
N GLY A 358 -12.38 25.13 1.82
CA GLY A 358 -12.62 25.58 3.21
C GLY A 358 -13.26 24.51 4.10
N GLY A 359 -13.61 23.34 3.56
CA GLY A 359 -14.07 22.23 4.39
C GLY A 359 -15.55 22.29 4.77
N GLU A 360 -16.34 23.04 4.02
CA GLU A 360 -17.79 23.21 4.21
C GLU A 360 -18.59 22.40 3.18
N LEU A 361 -19.77 21.92 3.59
CA LEU A 361 -20.72 21.27 2.70
C LEU A 361 -21.59 22.31 1.98
N ILE A 362 -21.78 22.09 0.68
CA ILE A 362 -22.65 22.90 -0.18
C ILE A 362 -23.83 22.10 -0.74
N TYR A 363 -23.73 20.77 -0.70
CA TYR A 363 -24.81 19.85 -1.03
C TYR A 363 -24.59 18.52 -0.31
N ALA A 364 -25.64 17.94 0.25
CA ALA A 364 -25.63 16.54 0.66
C ALA A 364 -27.00 15.94 0.41
N GLY A 365 -27.11 14.96 -0.49
CA GLY A 365 -28.40 14.40 -0.86
C GLY A 365 -28.34 13.47 -2.05
N PRO A 366 -29.50 12.95 -2.49
CA PRO A 366 -29.57 12.06 -3.65
C PRO A 366 -29.23 12.79 -4.95
N LEU A 367 -28.63 12.10 -5.90
CA LEU A 367 -28.43 12.64 -7.26
C LEU A 367 -29.74 12.67 -8.05
N GLY A 368 -30.58 11.65 -7.86
CA GLY A 368 -31.77 11.41 -8.66
C GLY A 368 -31.44 10.86 -10.05
N PRO A 369 -32.43 10.42 -10.83
CA PRO A 369 -32.20 9.93 -12.18
C PRO A 369 -31.58 11.03 -13.06
N SER A 370 -30.47 10.74 -13.73
CA SER A 370 -29.77 11.69 -14.61
C SER A 370 -29.35 12.97 -13.87
N SER A 371 -28.95 12.84 -12.61
CA SER A 371 -28.56 13.94 -11.72
C SER A 371 -29.61 15.05 -11.56
N SER A 372 -30.89 14.74 -11.78
CA SER A 372 -31.96 15.76 -11.86
C SER A 372 -32.23 16.51 -10.56
N GLU A 373 -32.10 15.87 -9.39
CA GLU A 373 -32.31 16.53 -8.09
C GLU A 373 -31.17 17.50 -7.77
N LEU A 374 -29.94 17.11 -8.09
CA LEU A 374 -28.76 17.96 -7.98
C LEU A 374 -28.87 19.20 -8.88
N ILE A 375 -29.23 19.00 -10.16
CA ILE A 375 -29.35 20.08 -11.13
C ILE A 375 -30.43 21.07 -10.69
N LYS A 376 -31.62 20.59 -10.29
CA LYS A 376 -32.70 21.45 -9.78
C LYS A 376 -32.27 22.27 -8.57
N TYR A 377 -31.49 21.69 -7.67
CA TYR A 377 -31.01 22.39 -6.47
C TYR A 377 -30.12 23.60 -6.83
N PHE A 378 -29.13 23.40 -7.70
CA PHE A 378 -28.23 24.48 -8.09
C PHE A 378 -28.87 25.47 -9.08
N GLU A 379 -29.76 25.02 -9.96
CA GLU A 379 -30.52 25.91 -10.86
C GLU A 379 -31.55 26.79 -10.12
N ALA A 380 -31.97 26.40 -8.91
CA ALA A 380 -32.85 27.22 -8.08
C ALA A 380 -32.13 28.44 -7.46
N VAL A 381 -30.79 28.47 -7.49
CA VAL A 381 -30.01 29.60 -6.98
C VAL A 381 -29.96 30.71 -8.04
N GLU A 382 -30.31 31.92 -7.65
CA GLU A 382 -30.31 33.07 -8.55
C GLU A 382 -28.91 33.36 -9.11
N GLY A 383 -28.81 33.49 -10.44
CA GLY A 383 -27.56 33.80 -11.13
C GLY A 383 -26.70 32.59 -11.55
N VAL A 384 -27.08 31.37 -11.17
CA VAL A 384 -26.43 30.14 -11.65
C VAL A 384 -26.88 29.83 -13.09
N PRO A 385 -25.95 29.61 -14.04
CA PRO A 385 -26.30 29.27 -15.41
C PRO A 385 -26.86 27.85 -15.50
N LYS A 386 -27.97 27.69 -16.23
CA LYS A 386 -28.57 26.38 -16.50
C LYS A 386 -27.61 25.44 -17.23
N ILE A 387 -27.74 24.14 -16.96
CA ILE A 387 -26.90 23.13 -17.61
C ILE A 387 -27.20 23.04 -19.10
N ARG A 388 -26.16 22.89 -19.93
CA ARG A 388 -26.32 22.69 -21.37
C ARG A 388 -26.68 21.23 -21.67
N PRO A 389 -27.55 20.94 -22.66
CA PRO A 389 -27.85 19.57 -23.05
C PRO A 389 -26.58 18.78 -23.40
N GLY A 390 -26.41 17.60 -22.82
CA GLY A 390 -25.25 16.74 -23.03
C GLY A 390 -23.96 17.14 -22.30
N TYR A 391 -24.01 18.19 -21.47
CA TYR A 391 -22.87 18.56 -20.64
C TYR A 391 -22.80 17.68 -19.38
N ASN A 392 -21.59 17.39 -18.90
CA ASN A 392 -21.40 16.53 -17.73
C ASN A 392 -21.87 17.26 -16.45
N PRO A 393 -22.90 16.76 -15.73
CA PRO A 393 -23.38 17.39 -14.51
C PRO A 393 -22.30 17.56 -13.44
N ALA A 394 -21.36 16.61 -13.35
CA ALA A 394 -20.28 16.67 -12.38
C ALA A 394 -19.26 17.79 -12.70
N ALA A 395 -19.01 18.05 -13.97
CA ALA A 395 -18.15 19.16 -14.40
C ALA A 395 -18.87 20.50 -14.21
N TRP A 396 -20.15 20.56 -14.62
CA TRP A 396 -20.99 21.74 -14.44
C TRP A 396 -21.08 22.19 -12.99
N MET A 397 -21.37 21.27 -12.04
CA MET A 397 -21.48 21.63 -10.63
C MET A 397 -20.17 22.20 -10.08
N LEU A 398 -19.01 21.67 -10.50
CA LEU A 398 -17.70 22.16 -10.07
C LEU A 398 -17.38 23.55 -10.63
N GLU A 399 -17.85 23.85 -11.85
CA GLU A 399 -17.68 25.16 -12.48
C GLU A 399 -18.54 26.24 -11.83
N VAL A 400 -19.84 25.96 -11.62
CA VAL A 400 -20.79 26.93 -11.06
C VAL A 400 -20.56 27.21 -9.58
N THR A 401 -19.96 26.26 -8.84
CA THR A 401 -19.59 26.45 -7.43
C THR A 401 -18.11 26.76 -7.24
N SER A 402 -17.44 27.22 -8.30
CA SER A 402 -16.05 27.67 -8.19
C SER A 402 -15.96 28.98 -7.40
N THR A 403 -14.84 29.21 -6.72
CA THR A 403 -14.62 30.43 -5.92
C THR A 403 -14.71 31.71 -6.75
N ALA A 404 -14.38 31.64 -8.04
CA ALA A 404 -14.52 32.77 -8.95
C ALA A 404 -16.00 33.13 -9.20
N GLU A 405 -16.85 32.11 -9.42
CA GLU A 405 -18.29 32.31 -9.61
C GLU A 405 -18.99 32.72 -8.31
N GLU A 406 -18.57 32.17 -7.18
CA GLU A 406 -19.05 32.56 -5.83
C GLU A 406 -18.81 34.07 -5.59
N ASN A 407 -17.61 34.57 -5.89
CA ASN A 407 -17.28 35.99 -5.80
C ASN A 407 -18.03 36.85 -6.83
N ARG A 408 -18.25 36.35 -8.06
CA ARG A 408 -18.99 37.06 -9.11
C ARG A 408 -20.45 37.28 -8.72
N LEU A 409 -21.05 36.28 -8.08
CA LEU A 409 -22.44 36.32 -7.63
C LEU A 409 -22.59 37.01 -6.26
N GLY A 410 -21.51 37.10 -5.48
CA GLY A 410 -21.55 37.67 -4.13
C GLY A 410 -22.37 36.82 -3.15
N LEU A 411 -22.36 35.50 -3.34
CA LEU A 411 -23.12 34.52 -2.57
C LEU A 411 -22.17 33.55 -1.87
N ASP A 412 -22.60 32.91 -0.79
CA ASP A 412 -21.90 31.77 -0.20
C ASP A 412 -22.78 30.51 -0.31
N PHE A 413 -22.30 29.51 -1.06
CA PHE A 413 -23.06 28.27 -1.28
C PHE A 413 -23.23 27.43 0.00
N ALA A 414 -22.32 27.53 0.96
CA ALA A 414 -22.42 26.84 2.25
C ALA A 414 -23.57 27.43 3.08
N ASP A 415 -23.73 28.75 3.06
CA ASP A 415 -24.84 29.42 3.75
C ASP A 415 -26.19 29.14 3.10
N ILE A 416 -26.23 29.06 1.76
CA ILE A 416 -27.43 28.63 1.02
C ILE A 416 -27.81 27.21 1.45
N TYR A 417 -26.84 26.31 1.52
CA TYR A 417 -27.06 24.94 1.97
C TYR A 417 -27.59 24.88 3.40
N ARG A 418 -26.98 25.58 4.35
CA ARG A 418 -27.42 25.63 5.76
C ARG A 418 -28.86 26.13 5.92
N ARG A 419 -29.32 27.04 5.06
CA ARG A 419 -30.71 27.57 5.07
C ARG A 419 -31.69 26.70 4.29
N SER A 420 -31.21 25.75 3.49
CA SER A 420 -32.04 24.93 2.63
C SER A 420 -32.87 23.89 3.38
N ASN A 421 -34.00 23.50 2.79
CA ASN A 421 -34.79 22.37 3.27
C ASN A 421 -34.01 21.04 3.23
N LEU A 422 -32.99 20.93 2.36
CA LEU A 422 -32.14 19.76 2.25
C LEU A 422 -31.30 19.55 3.51
N PHE A 423 -30.70 20.62 4.03
CA PHE A 423 -29.94 20.56 5.29
C PHE A 423 -30.83 20.20 6.49
N GLN A 424 -32.05 20.75 6.56
CA GLN A 424 -33.00 20.40 7.62
C GLN A 424 -33.35 18.90 7.60
N ARG A 425 -33.68 18.35 6.41
CA ARG A 425 -33.94 16.91 6.24
C ARG A 425 -32.75 16.05 6.63
N ASN A 426 -31.53 16.46 6.27
CA ASN A 426 -30.33 15.72 6.65
C ASN A 426 -30.08 15.76 8.15
N ARG A 427 -30.34 16.89 8.81
CA ARG A 427 -30.23 17.00 10.27
C ARG A 427 -31.23 16.09 10.98
N GLU A 428 -32.47 16.05 10.51
CA GLU A 428 -33.50 15.12 11.00
C GLU A 428 -33.09 13.65 10.77
N LEU A 429 -32.54 13.34 9.60
CA LEU A 429 -32.03 12.01 9.28
C LEU A 429 -30.89 11.60 10.23
N VAL A 430 -29.94 12.50 10.47
CA VAL A 430 -28.82 12.29 11.40
C VAL A 430 -29.33 12.09 12.82
N GLU A 431 -30.30 12.89 13.27
CA GLU A 431 -30.89 12.74 14.61
C GLU A 431 -31.60 11.40 14.77
N ASN A 432 -32.38 10.99 13.76
CA ASN A 432 -33.11 9.72 13.77
C ASN A 432 -32.16 8.51 13.77
N LEU A 433 -31.10 8.55 12.96
CA LEU A 433 -30.11 7.47 12.87
C LEU A 433 -29.12 7.47 14.04
N SER A 434 -29.00 8.58 14.77
CA SER A 434 -28.18 8.67 15.99
C SER A 434 -28.87 8.09 17.22
N LYS A 435 -30.17 7.78 17.15
CA LYS A 435 -30.89 7.07 18.20
C LYS A 435 -30.80 5.56 17.95
N PRO A 436 -30.38 4.75 18.94
CA PRO A 436 -30.28 3.30 18.75
C PRO A 436 -31.69 2.73 18.52
N SER A 437 -31.82 1.86 17.52
CA SER A 437 -33.06 1.11 17.30
C SER A 437 -33.26 0.09 18.42
N SER A 438 -34.51 -0.19 18.80
CA SER A 438 -34.86 -1.09 19.92
C SER A 438 -34.27 -2.51 19.79
N ASN A 439 -33.90 -2.93 18.57
CA ASN A 439 -33.31 -4.25 18.27
C ASN A 439 -31.79 -4.20 18.05
N SER A 440 -31.15 -3.04 18.09
CA SER A 440 -29.70 -2.90 17.83
C SER A 440 -28.89 -3.06 19.11
N LYS A 441 -27.87 -3.92 19.07
CA LYS A 441 -26.89 -4.06 20.15
C LYS A 441 -25.69 -3.15 19.90
N GLU A 442 -25.13 -2.60 20.97
CA GLU A 442 -23.86 -1.89 20.89
C GLU A 442 -22.76 -2.83 20.38
N LEU A 443 -22.00 -2.37 19.40
CA LEU A 443 -20.87 -3.12 18.84
C LEU A 443 -19.70 -3.06 19.82
N ASN A 444 -19.60 -4.07 20.68
CA ASN A 444 -18.49 -4.22 21.61
C ASN A 444 -17.61 -5.40 21.19
N PHE A 445 -16.33 -5.12 20.99
CA PHE A 445 -15.32 -6.14 20.70
C PHE A 445 -14.35 -6.24 21.87
N PRO A 446 -13.99 -7.47 22.30
CA PRO A 446 -13.11 -7.66 23.47
C PRO A 446 -11.67 -7.23 23.21
N SER A 447 -11.24 -7.26 21.95
CA SER A 447 -9.87 -6.96 21.53
C SER A 447 -9.87 -6.09 20.27
N LYS A 448 -8.81 -5.29 20.15
CA LYS A 448 -8.51 -4.49 18.96
C LYS A 448 -8.33 -5.34 17.71
N TYR A 449 -7.61 -6.46 17.84
CA TYR A 449 -7.34 -7.41 16.76
C TYR A 449 -8.29 -8.61 16.82
N SER A 450 -8.62 -9.20 15.68
CA SER A 450 -9.49 -10.39 15.61
C SER A 450 -8.80 -11.67 16.08
N GLN A 451 -7.49 -11.79 15.87
CA GLN A 451 -6.68 -12.97 16.19
C GLN A 451 -5.72 -12.75 17.35
N SER A 452 -5.23 -13.84 17.95
CA SER A 452 -4.22 -13.80 19.00
C SER A 452 -2.85 -13.35 18.45
N PHE A 453 -1.95 -12.88 19.34
CA PHE A 453 -0.61 -12.45 18.93
C PHE A 453 0.20 -13.57 18.26
N PHE A 454 0.08 -14.80 18.76
CA PHE A 454 0.83 -15.94 18.22
C PHE A 454 0.36 -16.32 16.81
N GLU A 455 -0.96 -16.28 16.55
CA GLU A 455 -1.51 -16.51 15.22
C GLU A 455 -1.13 -15.38 14.25
N GLN A 456 -1.16 -14.12 14.71
CA GLN A 456 -0.67 -12.99 13.92
C GLN A 456 0.78 -13.21 13.47
N PHE A 457 1.65 -13.58 14.42
CA PHE A 457 3.05 -13.87 14.14
C PHE A 457 3.23 -15.05 13.18
N LEU A 458 2.52 -16.16 13.39
CA LEU A 458 2.63 -17.35 12.53
C LEU A 458 2.15 -17.07 11.10
N THR A 459 1.06 -16.32 10.94
CA THR A 459 0.54 -15.92 9.63
C THR A 459 1.49 -14.94 8.92
N CYS A 460 2.10 -14.00 9.65
CA CYS A 460 3.13 -13.11 9.09
C CYS A 460 4.38 -13.89 8.67
N LEU A 461 4.82 -14.85 9.49
CA LEU A 461 5.94 -15.73 9.17
C LEU A 461 5.66 -16.58 7.94
N TRP A 462 4.45 -17.13 7.80
CA TRP A 462 4.02 -17.86 6.63
C TRP A 462 4.11 -17.01 5.36
N LYS A 463 3.57 -15.79 5.39
CA LYS A 463 3.64 -14.84 4.27
C LYS A 463 5.09 -14.53 3.91
N GLN A 464 5.92 -14.23 4.91
CA GLN A 464 7.32 -13.88 4.70
C GLN A 464 8.13 -15.06 4.15
N ASN A 465 7.88 -16.28 4.62
CA ASN A 465 8.52 -17.48 4.12
C ASN A 465 8.19 -17.73 2.63
N LEU A 466 6.92 -17.57 2.25
CA LEU A 466 6.51 -17.67 0.84
C LEU A 466 7.19 -16.60 -0.02
N SER A 467 7.16 -15.33 0.42
CA SER A 467 7.80 -14.22 -0.29
C SER A 467 9.31 -14.45 -0.47
N TYR A 468 9.99 -14.93 0.57
CA TYR A 468 11.43 -15.22 0.56
C TYR A 468 11.81 -16.28 -0.49
N TRP A 469 11.10 -17.42 -0.53
CA TRP A 469 11.43 -18.50 -1.47
C TRP A 469 10.97 -18.21 -2.91
N ARG A 470 9.94 -17.38 -3.09
CA ARG A 470 9.45 -16.96 -4.41
C ARG A 470 10.15 -15.74 -4.99
N ASN A 471 11.17 -15.23 -4.31
CA ASN A 471 12.10 -14.24 -4.85
C ASN A 471 13.43 -14.90 -5.23
N PRO A 472 13.50 -15.62 -6.37
CA PRO A 472 14.72 -16.30 -6.79
C PRO A 472 15.83 -15.31 -7.12
N GLN A 473 15.51 -14.09 -7.58
CA GLN A 473 16.51 -13.06 -7.85
C GLN A 473 17.26 -12.69 -6.58
N TYR A 474 16.57 -12.47 -5.46
CA TYR A 474 17.22 -12.20 -4.19
C TYR A 474 17.97 -13.44 -3.65
N THR A 475 17.30 -14.58 -3.57
CA THR A 475 17.83 -15.77 -2.90
C THR A 475 18.98 -16.41 -3.69
N ALA A 476 18.83 -16.59 -5.00
CA ALA A 476 19.87 -17.21 -5.83
C ALA A 476 21.10 -16.31 -5.98
N VAL A 477 20.92 -14.99 -6.17
CA VAL A 477 22.05 -14.05 -6.25
C VAL A 477 22.80 -14.01 -4.92
N LYS A 478 22.08 -14.02 -3.79
CA LYS A 478 22.71 -14.08 -2.46
C LYS A 478 23.55 -15.35 -2.28
N PHE A 479 23.03 -16.52 -2.62
CA PHE A 479 23.80 -17.78 -2.54
C PHE A 479 25.00 -17.76 -3.47
N PHE A 480 24.80 -17.36 -4.73
CA PHE A 480 25.87 -17.29 -5.71
C PHE A 480 26.99 -16.34 -5.29
N TYR A 481 26.64 -15.11 -4.89
CA TYR A 481 27.60 -14.10 -4.47
C TYR A 481 28.35 -14.53 -3.21
N THR A 482 27.67 -15.16 -2.24
CA THR A 482 28.30 -15.69 -1.03
C THR A 482 29.33 -16.78 -1.36
N ILE A 483 29.02 -17.69 -2.28
CA ILE A 483 29.96 -18.74 -2.73
C ILE A 483 31.18 -18.11 -3.40
N VAL A 484 30.97 -17.16 -4.32
CA VAL A 484 32.06 -16.47 -5.03
C VAL A 484 32.97 -15.72 -4.05
N ILE A 485 32.40 -14.99 -3.10
CA ILE A 485 33.17 -14.28 -2.06
C ILE A 485 33.93 -15.28 -1.19
N SER A 486 33.29 -16.38 -0.76
CA SER A 486 33.94 -17.38 0.08
C SER A 486 35.15 -18.01 -0.63
N LEU A 487 35.03 -18.30 -1.93
CA LEU A 487 36.14 -18.81 -2.73
C LEU A 487 37.25 -17.75 -2.88
N MET A 488 36.88 -16.49 -3.13
CA MET A 488 37.84 -15.40 -3.25
C MET A 488 38.60 -15.14 -1.94
N LEU A 489 37.90 -15.00 -0.81
CA LEU A 489 38.53 -14.82 0.50
C LEU A 489 39.36 -16.05 0.91
N GLY A 490 38.86 -17.26 0.63
CA GLY A 490 39.57 -18.50 0.94
C GLY A 490 40.87 -18.67 0.13
N THR A 491 40.88 -18.25 -1.14
CA THR A 491 42.09 -18.28 -1.98
C THR A 491 43.09 -17.18 -1.63
N ILE A 492 42.62 -15.96 -1.32
CA ILE A 492 43.49 -14.85 -0.91
C ILE A 492 44.14 -15.13 0.45
N CYS A 493 43.37 -15.63 1.41
CA CYS A 493 43.85 -15.88 2.78
C CYS A 493 44.36 -17.32 2.94
N TRP A 494 44.72 -17.98 1.83
CA TRP A 494 45.16 -19.36 1.84
C TRP A 494 46.38 -19.52 2.74
N LYS A 495 46.32 -20.47 3.67
CA LYS A 495 47.40 -20.79 4.63
C LYS A 495 47.80 -19.67 5.61
N PHE A 496 47.10 -18.54 5.68
CA PHE A 496 47.42 -17.46 6.65
C PHE A 496 47.39 -17.94 8.11
N GLY A 497 46.54 -18.91 8.47
CA GLY A 497 46.49 -19.47 9.82
C GLY A 497 47.59 -20.50 10.15
N SER A 498 48.31 -20.99 9.13
CA SER A 498 49.36 -22.01 9.28
C SER A 498 50.76 -21.42 9.48
N GLN A 499 50.98 -20.18 9.04
CA GLN A 499 52.20 -19.43 9.28
C GLN A 499 52.04 -18.67 10.60
N ARG A 500 52.83 -19.00 11.62
CA ARG A 500 52.77 -18.37 12.96
C ARG A 500 54.15 -17.96 13.48
N GLU A 501 55.13 -17.88 12.59
CA GLU A 501 56.52 -17.67 12.95
C GLU A 501 56.82 -16.18 13.17
N SER A 502 56.11 -15.29 12.46
CA SER A 502 56.25 -13.83 12.61
C SER A 502 55.03 -13.19 13.24
N GLN A 503 55.25 -12.09 13.98
CA GLN A 503 54.18 -11.20 14.45
C GLN A 503 53.29 -10.73 13.28
N GLN A 504 53.87 -10.52 12.09
CA GLN A 504 53.13 -10.14 10.89
C GLN A 504 52.15 -11.23 10.43
N ASP A 505 52.50 -12.51 10.56
CA ASP A 505 51.64 -13.61 10.15
C ASP A 505 50.40 -13.73 11.06
N LEU A 506 50.60 -13.49 12.37
CA LEU A 506 49.50 -13.40 13.32
C LEU A 506 48.55 -12.24 12.99
N PHE A 507 49.10 -11.05 12.66
CA PHE A 507 48.29 -9.91 12.21
C PHE A 507 47.54 -10.19 10.91
N ASN A 508 48.16 -10.89 9.95
CA ASN A 508 47.51 -11.29 8.70
C ASN A 508 46.35 -12.27 8.96
N ALA A 509 46.54 -13.24 9.85
CA ALA A 509 45.48 -14.18 10.24
C ALA A 509 44.31 -13.45 10.94
N MET A 510 44.58 -12.59 11.91
CA MET A 510 43.54 -11.80 12.59
C MET A 510 42.82 -10.84 11.63
N GLY A 511 43.58 -10.14 10.78
CA GLY A 511 43.04 -9.24 9.77
C GLY A 511 42.14 -9.95 8.76
N SER A 512 42.49 -11.18 8.35
CA SER A 512 41.68 -11.98 7.44
C SER A 512 40.33 -12.38 8.04
N MET A 513 40.30 -12.81 9.31
CA MET A 513 39.05 -13.14 10.01
C MET A 513 38.16 -11.91 10.16
N TYR A 514 38.75 -10.78 10.56
CA TYR A 514 38.04 -9.51 10.70
C TYR A 514 37.45 -9.05 9.36
N ALA A 515 38.25 -9.07 8.29
CA ALA A 515 37.82 -8.69 6.96
C ALA A 515 36.69 -9.61 6.45
N ALA A 516 36.78 -10.92 6.67
CA ALA A 516 35.75 -11.86 6.26
C ALA A 516 34.42 -11.61 6.97
N VAL A 517 34.43 -11.43 8.29
CA VAL A 517 33.22 -11.16 9.09
C VAL A 517 32.59 -9.83 8.67
N LEU A 518 33.39 -8.77 8.54
CA LEU A 518 32.89 -7.47 8.09
C LEU A 518 32.30 -7.53 6.69
N PHE A 519 33.00 -8.14 5.74
CA PHE A 519 32.60 -8.14 4.35
C PHE A 519 31.30 -8.93 4.15
N ILE A 520 31.16 -10.09 4.79
CA ILE A 520 29.93 -10.89 4.80
C ILE A 520 28.79 -10.12 5.49
N GLY A 521 29.07 -9.45 6.61
CA GLY A 521 28.08 -8.64 7.33
C GLY A 521 27.52 -7.50 6.48
N ILE A 522 28.40 -6.69 5.88
CA ILE A 522 28.02 -5.56 5.02
C ILE A 522 27.24 -6.06 3.80
N THR A 523 27.73 -7.12 3.14
CA THR A 523 27.07 -7.70 1.95
C THR A 523 25.66 -8.19 2.26
N ASN A 524 25.47 -8.87 3.39
CA ASN A 524 24.15 -9.34 3.79
C ASN A 524 23.21 -8.18 4.13
N ALA A 525 23.71 -7.13 4.79
CA ALA A 525 22.92 -5.95 5.12
C ALA A 525 22.47 -5.19 3.85
N THR A 526 23.37 -4.99 2.89
CA THR A 526 23.04 -4.29 1.63
C THR A 526 22.08 -5.09 0.75
N ALA A 527 22.21 -6.42 0.71
CA ALA A 527 21.32 -7.28 -0.06
C ALA A 527 19.87 -7.29 0.47
N VAL A 528 19.68 -7.18 1.79
CA VAL A 528 18.35 -7.19 2.43
C VAL A 528 17.59 -5.87 2.24
N GLN A 529 18.30 -4.74 2.10
CA GLN A 529 17.71 -3.40 2.12
C GLN A 529 16.60 -3.17 1.07
N PRO A 530 16.74 -3.57 -0.22
CA PRO A 530 15.67 -3.39 -1.20
C PRO A 530 14.41 -4.20 -0.88
N VAL A 531 14.58 -5.43 -0.38
CA VAL A 531 13.47 -6.32 -0.01
C VAL A 531 12.69 -5.73 1.16
N VAL A 532 13.39 -5.27 2.20
CA VAL A 532 12.77 -4.62 3.36
C VAL A 532 12.11 -3.31 2.97
N SER A 533 12.69 -2.54 2.06
CA SER A 533 12.07 -1.29 1.59
C SER A 533 10.71 -1.52 0.94
N ILE A 534 10.54 -2.57 0.13
CA ILE A 534 9.26 -2.89 -0.51
C ILE A 534 8.24 -3.37 0.52
N GLU A 535 8.61 -4.36 1.35
CA GLU A 535 7.70 -4.93 2.36
C GLU A 535 7.35 -3.94 3.47
N ARG A 536 8.19 -2.94 3.75
CA ARG A 536 7.89 -1.86 4.71
C ARG A 536 6.62 -1.08 4.33
N PHE A 537 6.46 -0.74 3.06
CA PHE A 537 5.26 -0.02 2.60
C PHE A 537 4.02 -0.91 2.72
N VAL A 538 4.14 -2.19 2.39
CA VAL A 538 3.07 -3.19 2.56
C VAL A 538 2.68 -3.29 4.04
N SER A 539 3.65 -3.38 4.94
CA SER A 539 3.41 -3.46 6.38
C SER A 539 2.71 -2.23 6.95
N TYR A 540 3.06 -1.02 6.48
CA TYR A 540 2.37 0.20 6.92
C TYR A 540 0.89 0.19 6.54
N ARG A 541 0.55 -0.23 5.32
CA ARG A 541 -0.84 -0.38 4.90
C ARG A 541 -1.58 -1.41 5.75
N GLU A 542 -1.03 -2.60 5.91
CA GLU A 542 -1.66 -3.70 6.64
C GLU A 542 -1.87 -3.37 8.13
N ARG A 543 -0.93 -2.66 8.75
CA ARG A 543 -1.05 -2.16 10.12
C ARG A 543 -2.10 -1.06 10.25
N ALA A 544 -2.19 -0.16 9.27
CA ALA A 544 -3.22 0.87 9.24
C ALA A 544 -4.62 0.28 9.06
N ALA A 545 -4.74 -0.86 8.36
CA ALA A 545 -5.98 -1.65 8.25
C ALA A 545 -6.31 -2.49 9.49
N GLY A 546 -5.44 -2.49 10.51
CA GLY A 546 -5.67 -3.22 11.76
C GLY A 546 -5.50 -4.73 11.67
N MET A 547 -4.71 -5.24 10.72
CA MET A 547 -4.51 -6.69 10.53
C MET A 547 -3.71 -7.34 11.66
N TYR A 548 -2.62 -6.70 12.10
CA TYR A 548 -1.72 -7.23 13.13
C TYR A 548 -1.02 -6.11 13.90
N SER A 549 -0.41 -6.48 15.03
CA SER A 549 0.30 -5.54 15.91
C SER A 549 1.66 -5.08 15.37
N GLY A 550 2.22 -4.04 15.99
CA GLY A 550 3.56 -3.53 15.68
C GLY A 550 4.72 -4.52 15.94
N LEU A 551 4.47 -5.55 16.76
CA LEU A 551 5.47 -6.50 17.25
C LEU A 551 5.31 -7.90 16.66
N ALA A 552 4.14 -8.19 16.09
CA ALA A 552 3.92 -9.37 15.25
C ALA A 552 4.60 -9.14 13.89
#